data_AF-A0A2S5BF21-F1
#
_entry.id   AF-A0A2S5BF21-F1
#
_cell.length_a   1.000
_cell.length_b   1.000
_cell.length_c   1.000
_cell.angle_alpha   90.00
_cell.angle_beta   90.00
_cell.angle_gamma   90.00
#
_symmetry.space_group_name_H-M   'P 1'
#
loop_
_entity.id
_entity.type
_entity.pdbx_description
1 polymer ?
#
loop_
_entity_poly.entity_id
_entity_poly.type
_entity_poly.pdbx_seq_one_letter_code
_entity_poly.pdbx_strand_id
1 'polypeptide(L)'
;MAAVDFSYLQDALTRDAELRERVRDVVRQVEQAQRASVAVLSRVHSCPDSQIPALIASLDPTLAPLRTHLADLAALIPPQHFYRYSDSFSRSIQQASYIIVLRVFLEREDVPTKEEVAQQLGIQEEWKDHFFLSTEEYLHSLISLVNELSRLAVNRVTLGDYGAPVRYSRFAKELSNAFGLLNLKNDSLRKRFDSIKYDVKRLEEGAEDTGAHMAAAEISTATSRDGPAPAKRPRVANEDGAQR
;
A
#
# COMPACT_ATOMS: atom_id res chain seq x y z
N MET A 1 -14.06 44.88 44.94
CA MET A 1 -13.31 44.27 43.82
C MET A 1 -14.33 43.56 42.93
N ALA A 2 -14.33 43.80 41.62
CA ALA A 2 -15.18 43.03 40.72
C ALA A 2 -14.77 41.55 40.81
N ALA A 3 -15.74 40.65 40.98
CA ALA A 3 -15.47 39.23 41.01
C ALA A 3 -14.90 38.80 39.65
N VAL A 4 -13.85 37.98 39.68
CA VAL A 4 -13.29 37.40 38.45
C VAL A 4 -14.32 36.43 37.89
N ASP A 5 -14.83 36.72 36.69
CA ASP A 5 -15.81 35.88 35.99
C ASP A 5 -15.12 35.05 34.90
N PHE A 6 -15.16 33.73 35.06
CA PHE A 6 -14.62 32.75 34.10
C PHE A 6 -15.71 31.97 33.36
N SER A 7 -16.98 32.34 33.48
CA SER A 7 -18.09 31.68 32.79
C SER A 7 -17.86 31.56 31.27
N TYR A 8 -17.41 32.64 30.62
CA TYR A 8 -17.13 32.64 29.18
C TYR A 8 -16.02 31.66 28.76
N LEU A 9 -15.01 31.43 29.62
CA LEU A 9 -13.95 30.44 29.37
C LEU A 9 -14.50 29.03 29.52
N GLN A 10 -15.32 28.81 30.55
CA GLN A 10 -15.99 27.52 30.75
C GLN A 10 -16.86 27.17 29.53
N ASP A 11 -17.65 28.12 29.04
CA ASP A 11 -18.48 27.94 27.85
C ASP A 11 -17.65 27.63 26.59
N ALA A 12 -16.50 28.30 26.44
CA ALA A 12 -15.59 28.04 25.32
C ALA A 12 -14.98 26.63 25.38
N LEU A 13 -14.60 26.16 26.58
CA LEU A 13 -14.09 24.81 26.79
C LEU A 13 -15.15 23.75 26.54
N THR A 14 -16.38 23.98 27.00
CA THR A 14 -17.51 23.07 26.76
C THR A 14 -17.79 22.94 25.27
N ARG A 15 -17.88 24.05 24.52
CA ARG A 15 -18.06 24.02 23.05
C ARG A 15 -16.93 23.28 22.32
N ASP A 16 -15.67 23.46 22.75
CA ASP A 16 -14.54 22.74 22.16
C ASP A 16 -14.62 21.23 22.43
N ALA A 17 -15.01 20.84 23.65
CA ALA A 17 -15.17 19.45 24.02
C ALA A 17 -16.30 18.75 23.23
N GLU A 18 -17.45 19.42 23.09
CA GLU A 18 -18.58 18.93 22.28
C GLU A 18 -18.20 18.74 20.81
N LEU A 19 -17.45 19.70 20.24
CA LEU A 19 -16.98 19.58 18.87
C LEU A 19 -15.98 18.43 18.70
N ARG A 20 -15.05 18.24 19.65
CA ARG A 20 -14.12 17.10 19.62
C ARG A 20 -14.85 15.76 19.64
N GLU A 21 -15.94 15.65 20.42
CA GLU A 21 -16.70 14.40 20.47
C GLU A 21 -17.43 14.14 19.14
N ARG A 22 -18.08 15.15 18.56
CA ARG A 22 -18.67 15.06 17.22
C ARG A 22 -17.65 14.66 16.15
N VAL A 23 -16.45 15.24 16.19
CA VAL A 23 -15.36 14.88 15.29
C VAL A 23 -14.99 13.40 15.45
N ARG A 24 -14.86 12.91 16.68
CA ARG A 24 -14.58 11.48 16.94
C ARG A 24 -15.68 10.57 16.42
N ASP A 25 -16.94 10.96 16.55
CA ASP A 25 -18.07 10.18 16.04
C ASP A 25 -18.02 10.03 14.53
N VAL A 26 -17.75 11.11 13.78
CA VAL A 26 -17.58 11.02 12.32
C VAL A 26 -16.32 10.25 11.96
N VAL A 27 -15.22 10.41 12.70
CA VAL A 27 -14.00 9.62 12.48
C VAL A 27 -14.27 8.11 12.61
N ARG A 28 -15.09 7.68 13.58
CA ARG A 28 -15.49 6.26 13.69
C ARG A 28 -16.20 5.75 12.42
N GLN A 29 -17.02 6.59 11.79
CA GLN A 29 -17.70 6.27 10.53
C GLN A 29 -16.70 6.20 9.36
N VAL A 30 -15.76 7.15 9.29
CA VAL A 30 -14.64 7.12 8.33
C VAL A 30 -13.87 5.81 8.47
N GLU A 31 -13.48 5.42 9.68
CA GLU A 31 -12.75 4.18 9.95
C GLU A 31 -13.55 2.93 9.57
N GLN A 32 -14.88 2.96 9.75
CA GLN A 32 -15.74 1.86 9.32
C GLN A 32 -15.75 1.69 7.80
N ALA A 33 -15.89 2.79 7.05
CA ALA A 33 -15.81 2.75 5.59
C ALA A 33 -14.41 2.33 5.11
N GLN A 34 -13.34 2.77 5.79
CA GLN A 34 -11.97 2.33 5.51
C GLN A 34 -11.79 0.83 5.68
N ARG A 35 -12.35 0.22 6.73
CA ARG A 35 -12.28 -1.23 6.94
C ARG A 35 -12.87 -2.00 5.76
N ALA A 36 -13.97 -1.52 5.16
CA ALA A 36 -14.55 -2.13 3.97
C ALA A 36 -13.60 -2.07 2.77
N SER A 37 -13.01 -0.90 2.50
CA SER A 37 -12.03 -0.71 1.43
C SER A 37 -10.76 -1.56 1.62
N VAL A 38 -10.25 -1.63 2.85
CA VAL A 38 -9.10 -2.47 3.19
C VAL A 38 -9.42 -3.94 3.01
N ALA A 39 -10.62 -4.40 3.41
CA ALA A 39 -11.03 -5.78 3.23
C ALA A 39 -11.07 -6.20 1.75
N VAL A 40 -11.50 -5.30 0.86
CA VAL A 40 -11.39 -5.50 -0.59
C VAL A 40 -9.91 -5.61 -0.98
N LEU A 41 -9.10 -4.60 -0.68
CA LEU A 41 -7.68 -4.58 -1.07
C LEU A 41 -6.88 -5.77 -0.53
N SER A 42 -7.16 -6.28 0.66
CA SER A 42 -6.46 -7.44 1.24
C SER A 42 -6.57 -8.70 0.38
N ARG A 43 -7.58 -8.82 -0.50
CA ARG A 43 -7.70 -9.94 -1.45
C ARG A 43 -6.56 -9.99 -2.47
N VAL A 44 -5.83 -8.88 -2.66
CA VAL A 44 -4.66 -8.80 -3.54
C VAL A 44 -3.61 -9.88 -3.25
N HIS A 45 -3.50 -10.31 -1.99
CA HIS A 45 -2.56 -11.35 -1.55
C HIS A 45 -2.91 -12.77 -2.00
N SER A 46 -4.09 -12.99 -2.58
CA SER A 46 -4.52 -14.30 -3.08
C SER A 46 -5.11 -14.22 -4.49
N CYS A 47 -4.94 -13.07 -5.15
CA CYS A 47 -5.55 -12.73 -6.43
C CYS A 47 -4.48 -12.73 -7.53
N PRO A 48 -4.57 -13.61 -8.55
CA PRO A 48 -3.67 -13.57 -9.70
C PRO A 48 -3.75 -12.23 -10.44
N ASP A 49 -2.70 -11.88 -11.18
CA ASP A 49 -2.59 -10.58 -11.86
C ASP A 49 -3.77 -10.31 -12.82
N SER A 50 -4.28 -11.35 -13.47
CA SER A 50 -5.44 -11.26 -14.36
C SER A 50 -6.74 -10.80 -13.68
N GLN A 51 -6.83 -10.93 -12.36
CA GLN A 51 -8.00 -10.56 -11.57
C GLN A 51 -7.84 -9.21 -10.85
N ILE A 52 -6.65 -8.59 -10.89
CA ILE A 52 -6.38 -7.28 -10.28
C ILE A 52 -7.34 -6.18 -10.81
N PRO A 53 -7.62 -6.07 -12.12
CA PRO A 53 -8.56 -5.05 -12.63
C PRO A 53 -9.98 -5.21 -12.04
N ALA A 54 -10.45 -6.45 -11.91
CA ALA A 54 -11.76 -6.73 -11.31
C ALA A 54 -11.77 -6.44 -9.80
N LEU A 55 -10.65 -6.70 -9.10
CA LEU A 55 -10.47 -6.35 -7.70
C LEU A 55 -10.58 -4.83 -7.49
N ILE A 56 -9.87 -4.06 -8.32
CA ILE A 56 -9.88 -2.59 -8.26
C ILE A 56 -11.28 -2.05 -8.56
N ALA A 57 -11.97 -2.57 -9.58
CA ALA A 57 -13.35 -2.19 -9.86
C ALA A 57 -14.29 -2.46 -8.67
N SER A 58 -14.03 -3.53 -7.89
CA SER A 58 -14.82 -3.84 -6.68
C SER A 58 -14.55 -2.90 -5.49
N LEU A 59 -13.49 -2.06 -5.56
CA LEU A 59 -13.18 -1.04 -4.55
C LEU A 59 -14.02 0.22 -4.73
N ASP A 60 -14.36 0.60 -5.97
CA ASP A 60 -15.11 1.82 -6.27
C ASP A 60 -16.39 2.02 -5.43
N PRO A 61 -17.27 1.02 -5.21
CA PRO A 61 -18.45 1.19 -4.37
C PRO A 61 -18.13 1.43 -2.88
N THR A 62 -16.97 0.99 -2.38
CA THR A 62 -16.57 1.21 -0.97
C THR A 62 -15.96 2.59 -0.76
N LEU A 63 -15.50 3.27 -1.82
CA LEU A 63 -14.98 4.62 -1.75
C LEU A 63 -16.08 5.69 -1.61
N ALA A 64 -17.29 5.43 -2.10
CA ALA A 64 -18.37 6.43 -2.01
C ALA A 64 -18.78 6.76 -0.55
N PRO A 65 -19.01 5.78 0.36
CA PRO A 65 -19.21 6.07 1.78
C PRO A 65 -18.02 6.77 2.43
N LEU A 66 -16.79 6.36 2.09
CA LEU A 66 -15.59 6.98 2.62
C LEU A 66 -15.51 8.47 2.26
N ARG A 67 -15.75 8.83 1.00
CA ARG A 67 -15.81 10.23 0.53
C ARG A 67 -16.90 11.02 1.25
N THR A 68 -18.06 10.41 1.46
CA THR A 68 -19.18 11.03 2.17
C THR A 68 -18.79 11.39 3.60
N HIS A 69 -18.24 10.43 4.36
CA HIS A 69 -17.84 10.68 5.74
C HIS A 69 -16.63 11.63 5.88
N LEU A 70 -15.75 11.68 4.88
CA LEU A 70 -14.69 12.69 4.82
C LEU A 70 -15.27 14.10 4.60
N ALA A 71 -16.31 14.24 3.77
CA ALA A 71 -17.03 15.50 3.58
C ALA A 71 -17.77 15.91 4.87
N ASP A 72 -18.42 14.97 5.55
CA ASP A 72 -19.06 15.21 6.85
C ASP A 72 -18.02 15.69 7.88
N LEU A 73 -16.84 15.06 7.90
CA LEU A 73 -15.74 15.45 8.77
C LEU A 73 -15.26 16.87 8.46
N ALA A 74 -15.04 17.19 7.17
CA ALA A 74 -14.64 18.52 6.74
C ALA A 74 -15.64 19.59 7.20
N ALA A 75 -16.94 19.34 7.03
CA ALA A 75 -18.00 20.27 7.44
C ALA A 75 -18.04 20.57 8.95
N LEU A 76 -17.46 19.71 9.80
CA LEU A 76 -17.36 19.96 11.24
C LEU A 76 -16.18 20.88 11.60
N ILE A 77 -15.12 20.93 10.79
CA ILE A 77 -13.89 21.64 11.15
C ILE A 77 -14.05 23.12 10.84
N PRO A 78 -13.90 24.03 11.83
CA PRO A 78 -13.96 25.45 11.57
C PRO A 78 -12.81 25.92 10.66
N PRO A 79 -13.01 27.02 9.89
CA PRO A 79 -11.94 27.71 9.18
C PRO A 79 -10.71 27.94 10.05
N GLN A 80 -9.53 27.67 9.48
CA GLN A 80 -8.21 27.84 10.11
C GLN A 80 -7.95 26.97 11.35
N HIS A 81 -8.84 26.03 11.68
CA HIS A 81 -8.70 25.17 12.86
C HIS A 81 -8.27 23.73 12.52
N PHE A 82 -7.78 23.47 11.30
CA PHE A 82 -7.32 22.15 10.88
C PHE A 82 -6.39 21.48 11.91
N TYR A 83 -5.27 22.12 12.25
CA TYR A 83 -4.27 21.56 13.18
C TYR A 83 -4.74 21.50 14.63
N ARG A 84 -5.80 22.25 15.00
CA ARG A 84 -6.37 22.19 16.36
C ARG A 84 -7.08 20.86 16.62
N TYR A 85 -7.66 20.26 15.57
CA TYR A 85 -8.44 19.03 15.67
C TYR A 85 -7.79 17.83 14.95
N SER A 86 -6.71 18.06 14.17
CA SER A 86 -6.06 17.05 13.33
C SER A 86 -5.63 15.79 14.08
N ASP A 87 -5.22 15.88 15.34
CA ASP A 87 -4.86 14.72 16.16
C ASP A 87 -5.98 13.66 16.22
N SER A 88 -7.24 14.10 16.10
CA SER A 88 -8.40 13.21 16.17
C SER A 88 -8.62 12.41 14.88
N PHE A 89 -8.14 12.88 13.73
CA PHE A 89 -8.41 12.28 12.43
C PHE A 89 -7.16 11.98 11.58
N SER A 90 -5.97 12.42 11.97
CA SER A 90 -4.74 12.27 11.18
C SER A 90 -4.48 10.81 10.79
N ARG A 91 -4.58 9.86 11.73
CA ARG A 91 -4.44 8.43 11.42
C ARG A 91 -5.45 7.92 10.41
N SER A 92 -6.70 8.38 10.51
CA SER A 92 -7.74 8.02 9.55
C SER A 92 -7.42 8.61 8.18
N ILE A 93 -6.93 9.84 8.07
CA ILE A 93 -6.52 10.42 6.77
C ILE A 93 -5.32 9.67 6.18
N GLN A 94 -4.34 9.26 7.00
CA GLN A 94 -3.21 8.41 6.55
C GLN A 94 -3.72 7.10 5.94
N GLN A 95 -4.69 6.45 6.60
CA GLN A 95 -5.29 5.19 6.11
C GLN A 95 -6.11 5.41 4.82
N ALA A 96 -6.89 6.50 4.75
CA ALA A 96 -7.62 6.87 3.53
C ALA A 96 -6.66 7.10 2.36
N SER A 97 -5.59 7.86 2.58
CA SER A 97 -4.53 8.11 1.60
C SER A 97 -3.89 6.80 1.15
N TYR A 98 -3.60 5.89 2.09
CA TYR A 98 -3.01 4.58 1.78
C TYR A 98 -3.91 3.71 0.90
N ILE A 99 -5.23 3.71 1.14
CA ILE A 99 -6.18 2.95 0.30
C ILE A 99 -6.07 3.39 -1.17
N ILE A 100 -5.99 4.70 -1.43
CA ILE A 100 -5.86 5.23 -2.79
C ILE A 100 -4.47 4.97 -3.36
N VAL A 101 -3.41 5.16 -2.56
CA VAL A 101 -2.03 4.87 -2.98
C VAL A 101 -1.88 3.41 -3.40
N LEU A 102 -2.41 2.47 -2.61
CA LEU A 102 -2.36 1.04 -2.96
C LEU A 102 -3.21 0.74 -4.20
N ARG A 103 -4.43 1.30 -4.31
CA ARG A 103 -5.27 1.17 -5.51
C ARG A 103 -4.49 1.54 -6.78
N VAL A 104 -3.90 2.71 -6.79
CA VAL A 104 -3.15 3.24 -7.93
C VAL A 104 -1.88 2.43 -8.21
N PHE A 105 -1.16 2.02 -7.15
CA PHE A 105 0.00 1.16 -7.34
C PHE A 105 -0.37 -0.17 -8.00
N LEU A 106 -1.51 -0.77 -7.66
CA LEU A 106 -1.98 -1.99 -8.32
C LEU A 106 -2.44 -1.78 -9.76
N GLU A 107 -2.81 -0.57 -10.16
CA GLU A 107 -3.20 -0.22 -11.53
C GLU A 107 -1.99 -0.01 -12.45
N ARG A 108 -0.95 0.68 -11.97
CA ARG A 108 0.15 1.18 -12.81
C ARG A 108 1.56 0.94 -12.29
N GLU A 109 1.71 0.25 -11.16
CA GLU A 109 3.00 0.03 -10.45
C GLU A 109 3.75 1.35 -10.15
N ASP A 110 3.02 2.42 -9.87
CA ASP A 110 3.54 3.75 -9.56
C ASP A 110 2.70 4.42 -8.46
N VAL A 111 3.21 5.49 -7.85
CA VAL A 111 2.52 6.26 -6.81
C VAL A 111 1.71 7.41 -7.38
N PRO A 112 0.51 7.68 -6.84
CA PRO A 112 -0.25 8.89 -7.18
C PRO A 112 0.38 10.13 -6.56
N THR A 113 0.22 11.29 -7.20
CA THR A 113 0.59 12.56 -6.57
C THR A 113 -0.33 12.85 -5.39
N LYS A 114 0.09 13.73 -4.48
CA LYS A 114 -0.75 14.14 -3.33
C LYS A 114 -2.09 14.71 -3.80
N GLU A 115 -2.06 15.48 -4.89
CA GLU A 115 -3.23 16.11 -5.50
C GLU A 115 -4.18 15.05 -6.08
N GLU A 116 -3.64 14.03 -6.75
CA GLU A 116 -4.43 12.89 -7.26
C GLU A 116 -5.08 12.12 -6.12
N VAL A 117 -4.36 11.89 -5.00
CA VAL A 117 -4.93 11.23 -3.82
C VAL A 117 -6.08 12.06 -3.22
N ALA A 118 -5.87 13.36 -3.04
CA ALA A 118 -6.90 14.25 -2.50
C ALA A 118 -8.17 14.24 -3.38
N GLN A 119 -8.00 14.31 -4.71
CA GLN A 119 -9.10 14.24 -5.67
C GLN A 119 -9.85 12.91 -5.59
N GLN A 120 -9.14 11.77 -5.54
CA GLN A 120 -9.77 10.46 -5.43
C GLN A 120 -10.45 10.23 -4.06
N LEU A 121 -10.01 10.93 -3.01
CA LEU A 121 -10.69 10.96 -1.70
C LEU A 121 -11.86 11.95 -1.64
N GLY A 122 -12.10 12.72 -2.70
CA GLY A 122 -13.16 13.72 -2.73
C GLY A 122 -12.89 14.92 -1.81
N ILE A 123 -11.63 15.16 -1.44
CA ILE A 123 -11.21 16.34 -0.69
C ILE A 123 -11.24 17.53 -1.65
N GLN A 124 -12.13 18.48 -1.38
CA GLN A 124 -12.39 19.61 -2.28
C GLN A 124 -11.37 20.73 -2.05
N GLU A 125 -11.03 21.49 -3.10
CA GLU A 125 -10.07 22.60 -3.00
C GLU A 125 -10.61 23.75 -2.14
N GLU A 126 -11.93 23.93 -2.14
CA GLU A 126 -12.65 24.92 -1.32
C GLU A 126 -12.45 24.69 0.18
N TRP A 127 -12.05 23.49 0.59
CA TRP A 127 -11.83 23.16 2.00
C TRP A 127 -10.43 23.49 2.50
N LYS A 128 -9.52 23.99 1.64
CA LYS A 128 -8.09 24.18 1.99
C LYS A 128 -7.82 25.00 3.25
N ASP A 129 -8.77 25.82 3.69
CA ASP A 129 -8.68 26.61 4.93
C ASP A 129 -9.02 25.81 6.20
N HIS A 130 -9.73 24.70 6.11
CA HIS A 130 -10.18 23.92 7.27
C HIS A 130 -9.95 22.41 7.17
N PHE A 131 -9.84 21.83 5.98
CA PHE A 131 -9.66 20.40 5.75
C PHE A 131 -8.93 20.09 4.44
N PHE A 132 -7.77 19.43 4.53
CA PHE A 132 -6.96 19.07 3.36
C PHE A 132 -6.09 17.84 3.65
N LEU A 133 -5.60 17.19 2.59
CA LEU A 133 -4.55 16.18 2.71
C LEU A 133 -3.20 16.87 2.92
N SER A 134 -2.70 16.83 4.14
CA SER A 134 -1.38 17.37 4.43
C SER A 134 -0.27 16.49 3.82
N THR A 135 0.88 17.10 3.57
CA THR A 135 2.07 16.40 3.04
C THR A 135 2.52 15.29 3.99
N GLU A 136 2.38 15.45 5.31
CA GLU A 136 2.79 14.44 6.27
C GLU A 136 1.92 13.18 6.16
N GLU A 137 0.59 13.33 6.14
CA GLU A 137 -0.35 12.22 5.98
C GLU A 137 -0.12 11.46 4.66
N TYR A 138 0.12 12.19 3.57
CA TYR A 138 0.46 11.60 2.28
C TYR A 138 1.77 10.80 2.36
N LEU A 139 2.85 11.37 2.91
CA LEU A 139 4.12 10.66 3.07
C LEU A 139 3.96 9.41 3.94
N HIS A 140 3.20 9.49 5.05
CA HIS A 140 2.86 8.32 5.84
C HIS A 140 2.21 7.22 4.99
N SER A 141 1.31 7.55 4.07
CA SER A 141 0.67 6.54 3.23
C SER A 141 1.64 5.82 2.29
N LEU A 142 2.68 6.50 1.79
CA LEU A 142 3.74 5.88 0.98
C LEU A 142 4.59 4.91 1.80
N ILE A 143 4.84 5.22 3.07
CA ILE A 143 5.53 4.30 3.98
C ILE A 143 4.71 3.02 4.17
N SER A 144 3.38 3.17 4.36
CA SER A 144 2.47 2.02 4.45
C SER A 144 2.48 1.17 3.19
N LEU A 145 2.59 1.79 2.00
CA LEU A 145 2.73 1.06 0.73
C LEU A 145 3.96 0.16 0.76
N VAL A 146 5.14 0.65 1.13
CA VAL A 146 6.36 -0.17 1.17
C VAL A 146 6.22 -1.36 2.12
N ASN A 147 5.62 -1.14 3.30
CA ASN A 147 5.34 -2.21 4.25
C ASN A 147 4.43 -3.30 3.64
N GLU A 148 3.43 -2.89 2.84
CA GLU A 148 2.52 -3.81 2.17
C GLU A 148 3.19 -4.57 1.02
N LEU A 149 4.03 -3.90 0.22
CA LEU A 149 4.75 -4.52 -0.88
C LEU A 149 5.71 -5.63 -0.40
N SER A 150 6.36 -5.41 0.74
CA SER A 150 7.18 -6.41 1.44
C SER A 150 6.41 -7.71 1.74
N ARG A 151 5.12 -7.59 2.08
CA ARG A 151 4.23 -8.75 2.29
C ARG A 151 3.73 -9.32 0.97
N LEU A 152 3.33 -8.45 0.05
CA LEU A 152 2.74 -8.82 -1.24
C LEU A 152 3.75 -9.58 -2.12
N ALA A 153 5.04 -9.22 -2.08
CA ALA A 153 6.09 -9.89 -2.84
C ALA A 153 6.10 -11.41 -2.61
N VAL A 154 6.05 -11.84 -1.35
CA VAL A 154 6.05 -13.28 -0.98
C VAL A 154 4.81 -13.99 -1.53
N ASN A 155 3.65 -13.34 -1.44
CA ASN A 155 2.39 -13.88 -1.93
C ASN A 155 2.35 -13.94 -3.46
N ARG A 156 2.94 -12.97 -4.16
CA ARG A 156 3.07 -12.97 -5.63
C ARG A 156 3.91 -14.14 -6.14
N VAL A 157 5.03 -14.44 -5.47
CA VAL A 157 5.84 -15.63 -5.77
C VAL A 157 5.02 -16.92 -5.62
N THR A 158 4.22 -17.01 -4.57
CA THR A 158 3.34 -18.17 -4.34
C THR A 158 2.27 -18.31 -5.43
N LEU A 159 1.85 -17.19 -6.04
CA LEU A 159 0.93 -17.14 -7.17
C LEU A 159 1.62 -17.30 -8.55
N GLY A 160 2.94 -17.51 -8.57
CA GLY A 160 3.73 -17.73 -9.79
C GLY A 160 4.28 -16.47 -10.45
N ASP A 161 4.08 -15.27 -9.89
CA ASP A 161 4.77 -14.05 -10.34
C ASP A 161 6.12 -13.91 -9.61
N TYR A 162 7.12 -14.55 -10.18
CA TYR A 162 8.52 -14.46 -9.75
C TYR A 162 9.18 -13.11 -10.08
N GLY A 163 8.55 -12.29 -10.93
CA GLY A 163 9.06 -10.96 -11.27
C GLY A 163 8.68 -9.88 -10.25
N ALA A 164 7.56 -10.04 -9.55
CA ALA A 164 7.06 -9.07 -8.57
C ALA A 164 8.09 -8.66 -7.50
N PRO A 165 8.81 -9.58 -6.83
CA PRO A 165 9.81 -9.20 -5.84
C PRO A 165 10.88 -8.25 -6.39
N VAL A 166 11.34 -8.49 -7.62
CA VAL A 166 12.35 -7.65 -8.29
C VAL A 166 11.79 -6.26 -8.60
N ARG A 167 10.56 -6.17 -9.14
CA ARG A 167 9.89 -4.89 -9.43
C ARG A 167 9.66 -4.10 -8.15
N TYR A 168 9.13 -4.73 -7.10
CA TYR A 168 8.84 -4.08 -5.83
C TYR A 168 10.12 -3.66 -5.08
N SER A 169 11.19 -4.47 -5.14
CA SER A 169 12.48 -4.10 -4.55
C SER A 169 13.07 -2.84 -5.22
N ARG A 170 13.04 -2.78 -6.57
CA ARG A 170 13.47 -1.59 -7.32
C ARG A 170 12.66 -0.36 -6.91
N PHE A 171 11.33 -0.47 -6.94
CA PHE A 171 10.44 0.62 -6.56
C PHE A 171 10.69 1.09 -5.12
N ALA A 172 10.82 0.17 -4.17
CA ALA A 172 11.05 0.51 -2.76
C ALA A 172 12.40 1.22 -2.54
N LYS A 173 13.44 0.85 -3.31
CA LYS A 173 14.74 1.57 -3.32
C LYS A 173 14.61 2.99 -3.85
N GLU A 174 13.96 3.16 -4.99
CA GLU A 174 13.74 4.47 -5.60
C GLU A 174 12.96 5.38 -4.65
N LEU A 175 11.89 4.86 -4.05
CA LEU A 175 11.10 5.60 -3.06
C LEU A 175 11.94 5.93 -1.81
N SER A 176 12.72 4.99 -1.27
CA SER A 176 13.60 5.25 -0.13
C SER A 176 14.64 6.33 -0.42
N ASN A 177 15.21 6.34 -1.63
CA ASN A 177 16.14 7.37 -2.06
C ASN A 177 15.45 8.74 -2.15
N ALA A 178 14.25 8.80 -2.72
CA ALA A 178 13.45 10.02 -2.81
C ALA A 178 13.12 10.58 -1.41
N PHE A 179 12.75 9.72 -0.46
CA PHE A 179 12.56 10.13 0.94
C PHE A 179 13.86 10.64 1.58
N GLY A 180 15.02 10.07 1.25
CA GLY A 180 16.33 10.54 1.73
C GLY A 180 16.68 11.97 1.27
N LEU A 181 16.08 12.46 0.18
CA LEU A 181 16.20 13.85 -0.27
C LEU A 181 15.33 14.81 0.55
N LEU A 182 14.34 14.28 1.29
CA LEU A 182 13.48 15.09 2.14
C LEU A 182 14.19 15.35 3.48
N ASN A 183 14.36 16.63 3.82
CA ASN A 183 14.86 17.03 5.13
C ASN A 183 13.75 16.92 6.19
N LEU A 184 13.38 15.69 6.56
CA LEU A 184 12.30 15.40 7.49
C LEU A 184 12.65 15.89 8.90
N LYS A 185 11.95 16.95 9.33
CA LYS A 185 12.05 17.49 10.70
C LYS A 185 11.05 16.88 11.67
N ASN A 186 10.00 16.23 11.16
CA ASN A 186 8.99 15.57 11.98
C ASN A 186 9.53 14.24 12.53
N ASP A 187 9.67 14.15 13.85
CA ASP A 187 10.24 13.00 14.54
C ASP A 187 9.41 11.71 14.32
N SER A 188 8.09 11.81 14.26
CA SER A 188 7.22 10.65 14.06
C SER A 188 7.32 10.08 12.64
N LEU A 189 7.31 10.95 11.62
CA LEU A 189 7.47 10.56 10.23
C LEU A 189 8.88 10.02 9.98
N ARG A 190 9.90 10.65 10.56
CA ARG A 190 11.29 10.20 10.48
C ARG A 190 11.47 8.80 11.08
N LYS A 191 10.96 8.56 12.29
CA LYS A 191 11.02 7.23 12.93
C LYS A 191 10.36 6.15 12.07
N ARG A 192 9.22 6.47 11.46
CA ARG A 192 8.53 5.54 10.59
C ARG A 192 9.28 5.32 9.27
N PHE A 193 9.88 6.37 8.72
CA PHE A 193 10.75 6.27 7.55
C PHE A 193 11.99 5.41 7.84
N ASP A 194 12.62 5.58 8.99
CA ASP A 194 13.78 4.78 9.40
C ASP A 194 13.45 3.28 9.52
N SER A 195 12.18 2.91 9.72
CA SER A 195 11.76 1.50 9.68
C SER A 195 11.66 0.91 8.27
N ILE A 196 11.53 1.73 7.22
CA ILE A 196 11.40 1.24 5.84
C ILE A 196 12.62 0.46 5.38
N LYS A 197 13.82 0.80 5.89
CA LYS A 197 15.06 0.09 5.54
C LYS A 197 14.96 -1.42 5.75
N TYR A 198 14.18 -1.87 6.74
CA TYR A 198 13.98 -3.30 7.01
C TYR A 198 13.10 -3.96 5.94
N ASP A 199 12.05 -3.28 5.49
CA ASP A 199 11.19 -3.76 4.40
C ASP A 199 11.91 -3.73 3.05
N VAL A 200 12.71 -2.69 2.78
CA VAL A 200 13.56 -2.61 1.59
C VAL A 200 14.52 -3.80 1.57
N LYS A 201 15.23 -4.03 2.69
CA LYS A 201 16.15 -5.16 2.81
C LYS A 201 15.45 -6.50 2.59
N ARG A 202 14.27 -6.70 3.17
CA ARG A 202 13.49 -7.92 2.98
C ARG A 202 13.06 -8.12 1.52
N LEU A 203 12.68 -7.04 0.83
CA LEU A 203 12.36 -7.07 -0.59
C LEU A 203 13.59 -7.39 -1.45
N GLU A 204 14.77 -6.88 -1.09
CA GLU A 204 16.04 -7.23 -1.75
C GLU A 204 16.35 -8.73 -1.62
N GLU A 205 16.32 -9.26 -0.39
CA GLU A 205 16.57 -10.68 -0.13
C GLU A 205 15.59 -11.57 -0.93
N GLY A 206 14.29 -11.21 -0.91
CA GLY A 206 13.28 -11.93 -1.69
C GLY A 206 13.48 -11.85 -3.21
N ALA A 207 14.01 -10.73 -3.73
CA ALA A 207 14.33 -10.57 -5.15
C ALA A 207 15.56 -11.40 -5.56
N GLU A 208 16.59 -11.47 -4.72
CA GLU A 208 17.80 -12.27 -4.94
C GLU A 208 17.47 -13.78 -4.93
N ASP A 209 16.72 -14.24 -3.93
CA ASP A 209 16.29 -15.64 -3.82
C ASP A 209 15.49 -16.09 -5.05
N THR A 210 14.56 -15.24 -5.49
CA THR A 210 13.73 -15.53 -6.66
C THR A 210 14.55 -15.57 -7.96
N GLY A 211 15.50 -14.64 -8.11
CA GLY A 211 16.43 -14.64 -9.25
C GLY A 211 17.29 -15.90 -9.31
N ALA A 212 17.80 -16.37 -8.17
CA ALA A 212 18.56 -17.62 -8.08
C ALA A 212 17.71 -18.85 -8.44
N HIS A 213 16.45 -18.90 -7.96
CA HIS A 213 15.51 -19.96 -8.33
C HIS A 213 15.21 -20.01 -9.83
N MET A 214 14.99 -18.85 -10.46
CA MET A 214 14.76 -18.76 -11.90
C MET A 214 15.99 -19.23 -12.70
N ALA A 215 17.19 -18.77 -12.33
CA ALA A 215 18.43 -19.18 -12.99
C ALA A 215 18.67 -20.70 -12.87
N ALA A 216 18.41 -21.28 -11.70
CA ALA A 216 18.53 -22.73 -11.50
C ALA A 216 17.52 -23.53 -12.35
N ALA A 217 16.28 -23.04 -12.49
CA ALA A 217 15.26 -23.66 -13.33
C ALA A 217 15.66 -23.61 -14.82
N GLU A 218 16.20 -22.49 -15.29
CA GLU A 218 16.72 -22.34 -16.66
C GLU A 218 17.85 -23.33 -16.95
N ILE A 219 18.82 -23.48 -16.03
CA ILE A 219 19.93 -24.44 -16.17
C ILE A 219 19.42 -25.89 -16.24
N SER A 220 18.41 -26.24 -15.44
CA SER A 220 17.79 -27.58 -15.47
C SER A 220 17.05 -27.86 -16.80
N THR A 221 16.32 -26.87 -17.33
CA THR A 221 15.63 -26.99 -18.62
C THR A 221 16.59 -27.03 -19.82
N ALA A 222 17.73 -26.36 -19.75
CA ALA A 222 18.78 -26.46 -20.77
C ALA A 222 19.47 -27.83 -20.76
N THR A 223 19.78 -28.36 -19.58
CA THR A 223 20.44 -29.67 -19.42
C THR A 223 19.56 -30.84 -19.90
N SER A 224 18.23 -30.69 -19.83
CA SER A 224 17.28 -31.70 -20.33
C SER A 224 17.00 -31.64 -21.83
N ARG A 225 17.34 -30.53 -22.51
CA ARG A 225 17.19 -30.40 -23.97
C ARG A 225 18.41 -30.87 -24.77
N ASP A 226 19.58 -30.99 -24.15
CA ASP A 226 20.86 -31.34 -24.81
C ASP A 226 21.32 -32.81 -24.64
N GLY A 227 20.45 -33.73 -24.21
CA GLY A 227 20.78 -35.15 -24.14
C GLY A 227 20.60 -35.88 -25.49
N PRO A 228 21.65 -36.38 -26.17
CA PRO A 228 21.46 -37.24 -27.33
C PRO A 228 20.88 -38.57 -26.88
N ALA A 229 19.75 -38.99 -27.48
CA ALA A 229 19.18 -40.31 -27.25
C ALA A 229 20.23 -41.39 -27.58
N PRO A 230 20.47 -42.38 -26.68
CA PRO A 230 21.45 -43.42 -26.97
C PRO A 230 20.91 -44.28 -28.13
N ALA A 231 21.67 -44.31 -29.23
CA ALA A 231 21.39 -45.17 -30.37
C ALA A 231 21.31 -46.63 -29.93
N LYS A 232 20.14 -47.25 -30.09
CA LYS A 232 19.96 -48.70 -29.89
C LYS A 232 20.88 -49.45 -30.86
N ARG A 233 21.88 -50.15 -30.33
CA ARG A 233 22.73 -51.08 -31.10
C ARG A 233 21.85 -52.18 -31.72
N PRO A 234 22.05 -52.56 -33.00
CA PRO A 234 21.34 -53.67 -33.59
C PRO A 234 21.84 -54.99 -32.98
N ARG A 235 20.90 -55.89 -32.68
CA ARG A 235 21.12 -57.24 -32.16
C ARG A 235 21.61 -58.11 -33.32
N VAL A 236 22.84 -58.58 -33.26
CA VAL A 236 23.41 -59.55 -34.21
C VAL A 236 22.66 -60.87 -34.05
N ALA A 237 22.00 -61.33 -35.11
CA ALA A 237 21.42 -62.66 -35.19
C ALA A 237 22.52 -63.65 -35.59
N ASN A 238 22.76 -64.65 -34.74
CA ASN A 238 23.53 -65.84 -35.11
C ASN A 238 22.63 -66.73 -35.99
N GLU A 239 23.08 -67.00 -37.22
CA GLU A 239 22.56 -68.09 -38.04
C GLU A 239 23.27 -69.39 -37.62
N ASP A 240 22.55 -70.27 -36.93
CA ASP A 240 22.93 -71.68 -36.81
C ASP A 240 22.50 -72.41 -38.09
N GLY A 241 23.48 -72.70 -38.94
CA GLY A 241 23.36 -73.57 -40.10
C GLY A 241 24.31 -74.76 -39.98
N ALA A 242 23.93 -75.79 -39.22
CA ALA A 242 24.64 -77.06 -39.19
C ALA A 242 24.05 -78.02 -40.24
N GLN A 243 24.82 -78.27 -41.29
CA GLN A 243 24.66 -79.39 -42.21
C GLN A 243 25.33 -80.65 -41.64
N ARG A 244 24.68 -81.79 -41.95
CA ARG A 244 25.11 -83.20 -41.89
C ARG A 244 24.65 -84.01 -40.68
#